data_AF-A0A9X7JPD5-F1
#
_entry.id   AF-A0A9X7JPD5-F1
#
_cell.length_a   1.000
_cell.length_b   1.000
_cell.length_c   1.000
_cell.angle_alpha   90.00
_cell.angle_beta   90.00
_cell.angle_gamma   90.00
#
_symmetry.space_group_name_H-M   'P 1'
#
loop_
_entity.id
_entity.type
_entity.pdbx_description
1 polymer ?
#
loop_
_entity_poly.entity_id
_entity_poly.type
_entity_poly.pdbx_seq_one_letter_code
_entity_poly.pdbx_strand_id
1 'polypeptide(L)'
;MSSALVVGYDPQAIPGVDGEAPRAALDAELARFGEHGIDAAMTLIVFDESAESTLVASLTKQPWDVVVVGGGIRKAEPLLPLFEQIVNLIRRHAPQAAIAFNTSGGDSVEAAQRWL
;
A
#
# COMPACT_ATOMS: atom_id res chain seq x y z
N MET A 1 9.09 15.67 8.01
CA MET A 1 9.42 14.84 6.84
C MET A 1 8.12 14.30 6.34
N SER A 2 7.90 14.32 5.02
CA SER A 2 6.68 13.75 4.43
C SER A 2 6.64 12.24 4.68
N SER A 3 5.46 11.67 4.80
CA SER A 3 5.25 10.28 5.21
C SER A 3 4.30 9.54 4.27
N ALA A 4 4.63 8.29 3.94
CA ALA A 4 3.85 7.48 3.01
C ALA A 4 3.61 6.05 3.54
N LEU A 5 2.39 5.56 3.41
CA LEU A 5 2.06 4.15 3.60
C LEU A 5 1.74 3.50 2.25
N VAL A 6 2.49 2.46 1.88
CA VAL A 6 2.18 1.64 0.70
C VAL A 6 1.38 0.41 1.13
N VAL A 7 0.17 0.25 0.59
CA VAL A 7 -0.70 -0.90 0.83
C VAL A 7 -0.66 -1.82 -0.39
N GLY A 8 -0.03 -2.98 -0.26
CA GLY A 8 0.09 -4.00 -1.30
C GLY A 8 -0.70 -5.27 -0.97
N TYR A 9 -0.91 -6.12 -1.97
CA TYR A 9 -1.40 -7.49 -1.75
C TYR A 9 -0.20 -8.40 -1.51
N ASP A 10 -0.27 -9.35 -0.57
CA ASP A 10 0.84 -10.27 -0.31
C ASP A 10 1.09 -11.17 -1.55
N PRO A 11 2.28 -11.10 -2.18
CA PRO A 11 2.60 -11.96 -3.30
C PRO A 11 2.54 -13.45 -2.99
N GLN A 12 2.79 -13.86 -1.73
CA GLN A 12 2.73 -15.28 -1.33
C GLN A 12 1.30 -15.83 -1.30
N ALA A 13 0.31 -14.96 -1.20
CA ALA A 13 -1.10 -15.34 -1.25
C ALA A 13 -1.64 -15.47 -2.69
N ILE A 14 -0.79 -15.28 -3.71
CA ILE A 14 -1.17 -15.43 -5.12
C ILE A 14 -0.82 -16.84 -5.60
N PRO A 15 -1.80 -17.70 -5.93
CA PRO A 15 -1.52 -19.06 -6.37
C PRO A 15 -0.68 -19.08 -7.66
N GLY A 16 0.41 -19.87 -7.65
CA GLY A 16 1.26 -20.07 -8.83
C GLY A 16 2.23 -18.93 -9.13
N VAL A 17 2.37 -17.95 -8.24
CA VAL A 17 3.39 -16.90 -8.34
C VAL A 17 4.58 -17.23 -7.43
N ASP A 18 5.79 -17.16 -7.98
CA ASP A 18 7.00 -17.09 -7.18
C ASP A 18 7.10 -15.70 -6.55
N GLY A 19 6.86 -15.63 -5.25
CA GLY A 19 6.72 -14.38 -4.50
C GLY A 19 8.02 -13.61 -4.30
N GLU A 20 9.18 -14.17 -4.60
CA GLU A 20 10.48 -13.51 -4.37
C GLU A 20 10.66 -12.26 -5.24
N ALA A 21 10.41 -12.36 -6.55
CA ALA A 21 10.59 -11.22 -7.46
C ALA A 21 9.66 -10.03 -7.11
N PRO A 22 8.35 -10.24 -6.87
CA PRO A 22 7.48 -9.17 -6.39
C PRO A 22 7.92 -8.59 -5.04
N ARG A 23 8.42 -9.42 -4.12
CA ARG A 23 8.90 -8.95 -2.81
C ARG A 23 10.13 -8.06 -2.96
N ALA A 24 11.12 -8.49 -3.75
CA ALA A 24 12.32 -7.71 -4.01
C ALA A 24 12.00 -6.35 -4.67
N ALA A 25 11.02 -6.32 -5.59
CA ALA A 25 10.57 -5.08 -6.21
C ALA A 25 9.94 -4.10 -5.19
N LEU A 26 9.16 -4.64 -4.25
CA LEU A 26 8.56 -3.84 -3.18
C LEU A 26 9.61 -3.30 -2.21
N ASP A 27 10.60 -4.10 -1.84
CA ASP A 27 11.70 -3.68 -0.96
C ASP A 27 12.57 -2.61 -1.62
N ALA A 28 12.86 -2.76 -2.91
CA ALA A 28 13.56 -1.75 -3.70
C ALA A 28 12.78 -0.44 -3.76
N GLU A 29 11.46 -0.52 -3.95
CA GLU A 29 10.61 0.67 -3.98
C GLU A 29 10.56 1.37 -2.61
N LEU A 30 10.51 0.61 -1.51
CA LEU A 30 10.56 1.17 -0.15
C LEU A 30 11.88 1.92 0.10
N ALA A 31 13.00 1.40 -0.41
CA ALA A 31 14.29 2.08 -0.33
C ALA A 31 14.30 3.41 -1.10
N ARG A 32 13.66 3.46 -2.29
CA ARG A 32 13.57 4.68 -3.10
C ARG A 32 12.84 5.83 -2.38
N PHE A 33 11.82 5.55 -1.56
CA PHE A 33 11.20 6.60 -0.74
C PHE A 33 12.21 7.33 0.14
N GLY A 34 13.16 6.61 0.73
CA GLY A 34 14.23 7.18 1.55
C GLY A 34 15.17 8.09 0.76
N GLU A 35 15.47 7.75 -0.50
CA GLU A 35 16.26 8.60 -1.41
C GLU A 35 15.59 9.95 -1.69
N HIS A 36 14.26 10.00 -1.58
CA HIS A 36 13.46 11.21 -1.73
C HIS A 36 13.12 11.90 -0.40
N GLY A 37 13.69 11.45 0.73
CA GLY A 37 13.44 12.03 2.05
C GLY A 37 12.02 11.81 2.58
N ILE A 38 11.34 10.78 2.10
CA ILE A 38 9.99 10.39 2.52
C ILE A 38 10.11 9.22 3.52
N ASP A 39 9.53 9.39 4.71
CA ASP A 39 9.41 8.31 5.69
C ASP A 39 8.30 7.34 5.24
N ALA A 40 8.70 6.17 4.75
CA ALA A 40 7.76 5.23 4.16
C ALA A 40 7.70 3.91 4.92
N ALA A 41 6.49 3.34 4.98
CA ALA A 41 6.26 1.97 5.40
C ALA A 41 5.44 1.23 4.35
N MET A 42 5.54 -0.10 4.37
CA MET A 42 4.73 -0.98 3.55
C MET A 42 3.90 -1.92 4.41
N THR A 43 2.66 -2.15 3.99
CA THR A 43 1.74 -3.12 4.56
C THR A 43 1.22 -4.02 3.47
N LEU A 44 1.38 -5.33 3.66
CA LEU A 44 0.85 -6.33 2.74
C LEU A 44 -0.38 -6.97 3.35
N ILE A 45 -1.44 -7.05 2.54
CA ILE A 45 -2.76 -7.55 2.93
C ILE A 45 -3.05 -8.83 2.16
N VAL A 46 -3.69 -9.79 2.84
CA VAL A 46 -4.31 -10.97 2.23
C VAL A 46 -5.82 -10.81 2.36
N PHE A 47 -6.61 -11.31 1.41
CA PHE A 47 -8.07 -11.18 1.49
C PHE A 47 -8.69 -12.25 2.39
N ASP A 48 -8.52 -12.07 3.69
CA ASP A 48 -9.08 -12.91 4.75
C ASP A 48 -9.58 -12.06 5.93
N GLU A 49 -9.95 -12.72 7.03
CA GLU A 49 -10.42 -12.07 8.26
C GLU A 49 -9.40 -11.15 8.94
N SER A 50 -8.11 -11.26 8.60
CA SER A 50 -7.04 -10.44 9.18
C SER A 50 -6.86 -9.09 8.48
N ALA A 51 -7.39 -8.94 7.26
CA ALA A 51 -7.18 -7.79 6.38
C ALA A 51 -7.48 -6.45 7.06
N GLU A 52 -8.63 -6.38 7.76
CA GLU A 52 -9.06 -5.17 8.45
C GLU A 52 -8.11 -4.79 9.57
N SER A 53 -7.84 -5.74 10.48
CA SER A 53 -7.00 -5.49 11.65
C SER A 53 -5.57 -5.08 11.27
N THR A 54 -5.01 -5.73 10.24
CA THR A 54 -3.67 -5.44 9.72
C THR A 54 -3.59 -4.04 9.12
N LEU A 55 -4.59 -3.66 8.32
CA LEU A 55 -4.62 -2.32 7.73
C LEU A 55 -4.85 -1.24 8.79
N VAL A 56 -5.78 -1.43 9.72
CA VAL A 56 -6.06 -0.46 10.78
C VAL A 56 -4.82 -0.22 11.66
N ALA A 57 -4.11 -1.28 12.05
CA ALA A 57 -2.87 -1.16 12.82
C ALA A 57 -1.83 -0.32 12.09
N SER A 58 -1.73 -0.47 10.76
CA SER A 58 -0.77 0.26 9.94
C SER A 58 -1.18 1.72 9.70
N LEU A 59 -2.47 1.97 9.45
CA LEU A 59 -3.02 3.32 9.28
C LEU A 59 -2.92 4.17 10.55
N THR A 60 -3.08 3.54 11.72
CA THR A 60 -3.09 4.24 13.02
C THR A 60 -1.71 4.32 13.69
N LYS A 61 -0.67 3.70 13.09
CA LYS A 61 0.69 3.74 13.62
C LYS A 61 1.25 5.17 13.74
N GLN A 62 0.96 6.03 12.76
CA GLN A 62 1.33 7.43 12.75
C GLN A 62 0.45 8.21 11.76
N PRO A 63 0.37 9.56 11.84
CA PRO A 63 -0.33 10.34 10.83
C PRO A 63 0.44 10.30 9.50
N TRP A 64 -0.07 9.53 8.54
CA TRP A 64 0.44 9.51 7.17
C TRP A 64 -0.02 10.73 6.37
N ASP A 65 0.84 11.27 5.51
CA ASP A 65 0.49 12.32 4.55
C ASP A 65 -0.17 11.75 3.29
N VAL A 66 0.27 10.55 2.86
CA VAL A 66 -0.31 9.83 1.72
C VAL A 66 -0.36 8.32 1.95
N VAL A 67 -1.43 7.68 1.48
CA VAL A 67 -1.56 6.22 1.40
C VAL A 67 -1.63 5.81 -0.07
N VAL A 68 -0.65 5.03 -0.53
CA VAL A 68 -0.58 4.47 -1.88
C VAL A 68 -1.23 3.09 -1.89
N VAL A 69 -2.31 2.90 -2.65
CA VAL A 69 -2.93 1.57 -2.82
C VAL A 69 -2.38 0.91 -4.08
N GLY A 70 -1.67 -0.21 -3.90
CA GLY A 70 -0.95 -0.94 -4.92
C GLY A 70 -1.83 -1.57 -6.00
N GLY A 71 -1.28 -1.72 -7.21
CA GLY A 71 -1.98 -2.32 -8.36
C GLY A 71 -2.42 -3.77 -8.15
N GLY A 72 -1.72 -4.54 -7.32
CA GLY A 72 -2.07 -5.94 -7.01
C GLY A 72 -3.44 -6.11 -6.36
N ILE A 73 -3.95 -5.07 -5.70
CA ILE A 73 -5.28 -5.05 -5.09
C ILE A 73 -6.33 -4.56 -6.10
N ARG A 74 -6.02 -3.47 -6.81
CA ARG A 74 -7.01 -2.75 -7.65
C ARG A 74 -7.28 -3.37 -9.01
N LYS A 75 -6.33 -4.13 -9.55
CA LYS A 75 -6.41 -4.67 -10.92
C LYS A 75 -6.97 -6.09 -10.99
N ALA A 76 -7.15 -6.76 -9.85
CA ALA A 76 -7.76 -8.08 -9.79
C ALA A 76 -9.25 -7.95 -9.49
N GLU A 77 -10.12 -8.31 -10.45
CA GLU A 77 -11.58 -8.22 -10.27
C GLU A 77 -12.09 -8.90 -8.99
N PRO A 78 -11.58 -10.09 -8.57
CA PRO A 78 -12.01 -10.72 -7.32
C PRO A 78 -11.67 -9.94 -6.04
N LEU A 79 -10.74 -8.97 -6.12
CA LEU A 79 -10.31 -8.15 -4.99
C LEU A 79 -11.04 -6.80 -4.90
N LEU A 80 -12.05 -6.55 -5.74
CA LEU A 80 -12.84 -5.32 -5.68
C LEU A 80 -13.44 -5.05 -4.28
N PRO A 81 -14.04 -6.03 -3.57
CA PRO A 81 -14.57 -5.78 -2.22
C PRO A 81 -13.46 -5.41 -1.21
N LEU A 82 -12.28 -6.03 -1.34
CA LEU A 82 -11.12 -5.68 -0.52
C LEU A 82 -10.67 -4.24 -0.83
N PHE A 83 -10.66 -3.84 -2.11
CA PHE A 83 -10.30 -2.47 -2.49
C PHE A 83 -11.26 -1.44 -1.88
N GLU A 84 -12.58 -1.68 -1.95
CA GLU A 84 -13.58 -0.83 -1.31
C GLU A 84 -13.36 -0.72 0.20
N GLN A 85 -13.09 -1.85 0.86
CA GLN A 85 -12.80 -1.90 2.29
C GLN A 85 -11.55 -1.07 2.64
N ILE A 86 -10.47 -1.19 1.87
CA ILE A 86 -9.24 -0.42 2.07
C ILE A 86 -9.51 1.07 1.96
N VAL A 87 -10.20 1.53 0.91
CA VAL A 87 -10.52 2.96 0.74
C VAL A 87 -11.35 3.49 1.92
N ASN A 88 -12.35 2.73 2.37
CA ASN A 88 -13.18 3.12 3.50
C ASN A 88 -12.41 3.16 4.83
N LEU A 89 -11.50 2.20 5.06
CA LEU A 89 -10.65 2.19 6.25
C LEU A 89 -9.65 3.34 6.25
N ILE A 90 -9.05 3.67 5.10
CA ILE A 90 -8.18 4.86 4.97
C ILE A 90 -8.96 6.12 5.36
N ARG A 91 -10.15 6.32 4.78
CA ARG A 91 -10.98 7.50 5.09
C ARG A 91 -11.41 7.57 6.55
N ARG A 92 -11.54 6.43 7.23
CA ARG A 92 -11.94 6.37 8.65
C ARG A 92 -10.77 6.59 9.61
N HIS A 93 -9.62 5.96 9.35
CA HIS A 93 -8.51 5.86 10.30
C HIS A 93 -7.32 6.77 9.97
N ALA A 94 -7.22 7.25 8.74
CA ALA A 94 -6.26 8.26 8.30
C ALA A 94 -6.94 9.32 7.42
N PRO A 95 -7.98 10.01 7.91
CA PRO A 95 -8.76 10.98 7.11
C PRO A 95 -7.92 12.16 6.58
N GLN A 96 -6.77 12.44 7.20
CA GLN A 96 -5.83 13.47 6.78
C GLN A 96 -4.97 13.05 5.59
N ALA A 97 -4.80 11.75 5.35
CA ALA A 97 -3.92 11.25 4.32
C ALA A 97 -4.58 11.37 2.94
N ALA A 98 -3.83 11.87 1.95
CA ALA A 98 -4.24 11.75 0.56
C ALA A 98 -4.24 10.26 0.14
N ILE A 99 -5.12 9.90 -0.81
CA ILE A 99 -5.15 8.54 -1.38
C ILE A 99 -4.53 8.58 -2.76
N ALA A 100 -3.50 7.76 -2.96
CA ALA A 100 -2.78 7.64 -4.21
C ALA A 100 -2.92 6.24 -4.81
N PHE A 101 -2.85 6.17 -6.13
CA PHE A 101 -2.87 4.92 -6.90
C PHE A 101 -1.66 4.89 -7.83
N ASN A 102 -0.83 3.87 -7.70
CA ASN A 102 0.29 3.61 -8.59
C ASN A 102 -0.17 2.85 -9.86
N THR A 103 0.67 2.72 -10.88
CA THR A 103 0.34 1.90 -12.06
C THR A 103 0.95 0.50 -11.98
N SER A 104 2.04 0.35 -11.23
CA SER A 104 2.83 -0.87 -11.03
C SER A 104 3.44 -0.90 -9.62
N GLY A 105 4.19 -1.92 -9.25
CA GLY A 105 4.91 -1.91 -7.96
C GLY A 105 6.00 -0.83 -7.88
N GLY A 106 6.63 -0.50 -9.02
CA GLY A 106 7.82 0.36 -9.08
C GLY A 106 7.56 1.85 -9.37
N ASP A 107 6.32 2.32 -9.27
CA ASP A 107 5.98 3.75 -9.40
C ASP A 107 5.18 4.27 -8.18
N SER A 108 5.43 3.69 -7.02
CA SER A 108 4.76 4.07 -5.77
C SER A 108 5.30 5.39 -5.21
N VAL A 109 6.60 5.67 -5.39
CA VAL A 109 7.21 6.95 -5.05
C VAL A 109 6.56 8.09 -5.85
N GLU A 110 6.46 7.93 -7.17
CA GLU A 110 5.84 8.90 -8.06
C GLU A 110 4.35 9.06 -7.75
N ALA A 111 3.68 7.98 -7.34
CA ALA A 111 2.29 8.05 -6.91
C ALA A 111 2.09 8.88 -5.63
N ALA A 112 2.99 8.72 -4.66
CA ALA A 112 2.99 9.49 -3.43
C ALA A 112 3.27 10.97 -3.70
N GLN A 113 4.29 11.29 -4.49
CA GLN A 113 4.72 12.66 -4.79
C GLN A 113 3.66 13.54 -5.45
N ARG A 114 2.61 12.97 -6.05
CA ARG A 114 1.48 13.77 -6.57
C ARG A 114 0.68 14.49 -5.48
N TRP A 115 0.84 14.08 -4.22
CA TRP A 115 0.04 14.57 -3.10
C TRP A 115 0.86 15.06 -1.89
N LEU A 116 2.17 14.79 -1.87
CA LEU A 116 3.10 15.20 -0.80
C LEU A 116 3.59 16.65 -0.94
#